data_AF-A0A7Y5WJD3-F1
#
_entry.id   AF-A0A7Y5WJD3-F1
#
_cell.length_a   1.000
_cell.length_b   1.000
_cell.length_c   1.000
_cell.angle_alpha   90.00
_cell.angle_beta   90.00
_cell.angle_gamma   90.00
#
_symmetry.space_group_name_H-M   'P 1'
#
loop_
_entity.id
_entity.type
_entity.pdbx_description
1 polymer ?
#
loop_
_entity_poly.entity_id
_entity_poly.type
_entity_poly.pdbx_seq_one_letter_code
_entity_poly.pdbx_strand_id
1 'polypeptide(L)'
;ELLMMSSYYTHRVLARPPSLARIGAVASLAHERMDGSGHHRGLTGSAIPMTGRVLAAADAYRSLLEPREGRPALSSRQAVDALRSHVRAGRLDADAADAVLVAAGSATRRPVAGPAGLTRREVEVLRLIAGGATTTQVASAIGVTRRTAGTHIERIYAKTGASSRSTATLFALRAGLLGPGTVVGTGTQPPEA
;
A
#
# COMPACT_ATOMS: atom_id res chain seq x y z
N GLU A 1 -5.55 -12.88 24.16
CA GLU A 1 -4.54 -13.89 23.79
C GLU A 1 -4.99 -14.91 22.75
N LEU A 2 -6.11 -15.63 22.93
CA LEU A 2 -6.54 -16.70 22.02
C LEU A 2 -6.72 -16.27 20.55
N LEU A 3 -7.21 -15.05 20.30
CA LEU A 3 -7.36 -14.47 18.96
C LEU A 3 -6.03 -14.23 18.23
N MET A 4 -4.93 -13.99 18.96
CA MET A 4 -3.59 -13.79 18.37
C MET A 4 -2.97 -15.12 17.90
N MET A 5 -3.36 -16.22 18.55
CA MET A 5 -2.82 -17.55 18.29
C MET A 5 -3.46 -18.24 17.08
N SER A 6 -4.62 -17.76 16.61
CA SER A 6 -5.30 -18.34 15.45
C SER A 6 -4.42 -18.34 14.20
N SER A 7 -3.73 -17.23 13.91
CA SER A 7 -2.84 -17.11 12.74
C SER A 7 -1.62 -18.03 12.82
N TYR A 8 -1.10 -18.21 14.03
CA TYR A 8 -0.01 -19.16 14.33
C TYR A 8 -0.47 -20.61 14.12
N TYR A 9 -1.65 -20.98 14.64
CA TYR A 9 -2.21 -22.32 14.45
C TYR A 9 -2.57 -22.57 12.98
N THR A 10 -3.11 -21.60 12.26
CA THR A 10 -3.34 -21.68 10.82
C THR A 10 -2.05 -22.02 10.07
N HIS A 11 -0.95 -21.33 10.37
CA HIS A 11 0.34 -21.65 9.76
C HIS A 11 0.77 -23.10 10.07
N ARG A 12 0.73 -23.49 11.34
CA ARG A 12 1.22 -24.80 11.78
C ARG A 12 0.41 -25.97 11.25
N VAL A 13 -0.93 -25.84 11.22
CA VAL A 13 -1.81 -26.90 10.73
C VAL A 13 -1.66 -27.05 9.21
N LEU A 14 -1.64 -25.93 8.47
CA LEU A 14 -1.56 -25.97 7.01
C LEU A 14 -0.14 -26.21 6.48
N ALA A 15 0.91 -26.07 7.30
CA ALA A 15 2.27 -26.43 6.93
C ALA A 15 2.54 -27.93 6.92
N ARG A 16 1.72 -28.75 7.60
CA ARG A 16 1.93 -30.21 7.70
C ARG A 16 1.76 -30.95 6.37
N PRO A 17 0.67 -30.73 5.60
CA PRO A 17 0.57 -31.30 4.26
C PRO A 17 1.33 -30.41 3.25
N PRO A 18 2.30 -30.96 2.48
CA PRO A 18 3.10 -30.18 1.53
C PRO A 18 2.27 -29.39 0.51
N SER A 19 1.11 -29.93 0.12
CA SER A 19 0.17 -29.28 -0.80
C SER A 19 -0.43 -27.99 -0.26
N LEU A 20 -0.59 -27.86 1.07
CA LEU A 20 -1.19 -26.69 1.71
C LEU A 20 -0.15 -25.72 2.28
N ALA A 21 1.13 -26.09 2.33
CA ALA A 21 2.17 -25.27 2.96
C ALA A 21 2.25 -23.84 2.39
N ARG A 22 2.10 -23.69 1.07
CA ARG A 22 2.05 -22.37 0.40
C ARG A 22 0.82 -21.56 0.83
N ILE A 23 -0.33 -22.19 0.95
CA ILE A 23 -1.57 -21.54 1.39
C ILE A 23 -1.45 -21.13 2.86
N GLY A 24 -0.94 -22.02 3.71
CA GLY A 24 -0.68 -21.75 5.12
C GLY A 24 0.29 -20.59 5.34
N ALA A 25 1.31 -20.45 4.51
CA ALA A 25 2.22 -19.31 4.56
C ALA A 25 1.48 -17.98 4.30
N VAL A 26 0.62 -17.92 3.27
CA VAL A 26 -0.14 -16.71 2.94
C VAL A 26 -1.23 -16.44 3.99
N ALA A 27 -2.02 -17.45 4.34
CA ALA A 27 -3.14 -17.34 5.29
C ALA A 27 -2.68 -16.79 6.64
N SER A 28 -1.49 -17.18 7.09
CA SER A 28 -0.91 -16.72 8.35
C SER A 28 -0.58 -15.23 8.40
N LEU A 29 -0.61 -14.54 7.26
CA LEU A 29 -0.32 -13.10 7.13
C LEU A 29 -1.58 -12.22 7.18
N ALA A 30 -2.78 -12.80 7.29
CA ALA A 30 -4.05 -12.06 7.20
C ALA A 30 -4.21 -10.95 8.26
N HIS A 31 -3.48 -11.03 9.37
CA HIS A 31 -3.55 -10.04 10.44
C HIS A 31 -2.26 -9.25 10.62
N GLU A 32 -1.29 -9.39 9.71
CA GLU A 32 -0.13 -8.51 9.65
C GLU A 32 -0.55 -7.09 9.25
N ARG A 33 0.20 -6.09 9.72
CA ARG A 33 -0.08 -4.68 9.43
C ARG A 33 1.16 -3.97 8.95
N MET A 34 0.97 -3.01 8.05
CA MET A 34 2.09 -2.29 7.44
C MET A 34 2.93 -1.51 8.46
N ASP A 35 2.34 -1.10 9.59
CA ASP A 35 2.98 -0.41 10.72
C ASP A 35 3.59 -1.36 11.77
N GLY A 36 3.44 -2.68 11.63
CA GLY A 36 3.93 -3.67 12.60
C GLY A 36 3.03 -3.92 13.79
N SER A 37 1.87 -3.25 13.90
CA SER A 37 0.88 -3.52 14.95
C SER A 37 0.08 -4.82 14.74
N GLY A 38 0.42 -5.57 13.69
CA GLY A 38 -0.22 -6.83 13.32
C GLY A 38 0.41 -8.04 13.99
N HIS A 39 -0.17 -9.20 13.71
CA HIS A 39 0.29 -10.48 14.22
C HIS A 39 0.21 -11.54 13.12
N HIS A 40 1.01 -12.61 13.16
CA HIS A 40 1.73 -13.22 14.29
C HIS A 40 3.26 -13.11 14.22
N ARG A 41 3.82 -12.63 13.11
CA ARG A 41 5.28 -12.52 12.88
C ARG A 41 5.81 -11.10 13.09
N GLY A 42 4.92 -10.10 13.21
CA GLY A 42 5.31 -8.71 13.42
C GLY A 42 6.02 -8.12 12.20
N LEU A 43 5.61 -8.55 10.99
CA LEU A 43 6.22 -8.07 9.75
C LEU A 43 5.76 -6.63 9.50
N THR A 44 6.63 -5.83 8.87
CA THR A 44 6.36 -4.42 8.58
C THR A 44 6.59 -4.10 7.13
N GLY A 45 5.81 -3.15 6.61
CA GLY A 45 5.96 -2.59 5.27
C GLY A 45 6.25 -3.64 4.18
N SER A 46 7.42 -3.53 3.56
CA SER A 46 7.82 -4.40 2.46
C SER A 46 8.08 -5.86 2.84
N ALA A 47 8.29 -6.17 4.13
CA ALA A 47 8.49 -7.53 4.59
C ALA A 47 7.20 -8.37 4.50
N ILE A 48 6.04 -7.70 4.43
CA ILE A 48 4.77 -8.36 4.10
C ILE A 48 4.69 -8.47 2.57
N PRO A 49 4.64 -9.69 1.99
CA PRO A 49 4.48 -9.87 0.55
C PRO A 49 3.13 -9.35 0.08
N MET A 50 3.01 -8.97 -1.19
CA MET A 50 1.79 -8.37 -1.74
C MET A 50 0.54 -9.24 -1.51
N THR A 51 0.67 -10.57 -1.61
CA THR A 51 -0.41 -11.52 -1.32
C THR A 51 -0.91 -11.42 0.12
N GLY A 52 -0.01 -11.23 1.09
CA GLY A 52 -0.37 -11.01 2.49
C GLY A 52 -1.07 -9.66 2.70
N ARG A 53 -0.62 -8.60 2.01
CA ARG A 53 -1.26 -7.27 2.10
C ARG A 53 -2.67 -7.27 1.54
N VAL A 54 -2.88 -7.92 0.39
CA VAL A 54 -4.21 -8.10 -0.21
C VAL A 54 -5.11 -8.91 0.71
N LEU A 55 -4.59 -10.01 1.27
CA LEU A 55 -5.37 -10.82 2.19
C LEU A 55 -5.76 -10.05 3.45
N ALA A 56 -4.84 -9.29 4.05
CA ALA A 56 -5.12 -8.47 5.23
C ALA A 56 -6.15 -7.36 4.96
N ALA A 57 -6.09 -6.73 3.79
CA ALA A 57 -7.11 -5.76 3.38
C ALA A 57 -8.48 -6.42 3.14
N ALA A 58 -8.51 -7.62 2.54
CA ALA A 58 -9.73 -8.37 2.29
C ALA A 58 -10.38 -8.85 3.60
N ASP A 59 -9.59 -9.39 4.51
CA ASP A 59 -10.03 -9.82 5.84
C ASP A 59 -10.60 -8.63 6.63
N ALA A 60 -9.88 -7.51 6.67
CA ALA A 60 -10.34 -6.29 7.32
C ALA A 60 -11.65 -5.76 6.71
N TYR A 61 -11.79 -5.80 5.39
CA TYR A 61 -13.01 -5.36 4.71
C TYR A 61 -14.21 -6.26 5.02
N ARG A 62 -14.07 -7.58 4.91
CA ARG A 62 -15.16 -8.52 5.27
C ARG A 62 -15.53 -8.41 6.74
N SER A 63 -14.53 -8.32 7.59
CA SER A 63 -14.66 -8.09 9.04
C SER A 63 -15.51 -6.87 9.41
N LEU A 64 -15.47 -5.81 8.60
CA LEU A 64 -16.27 -4.59 8.82
C LEU A 64 -17.74 -4.76 8.41
N LEU A 65 -18.01 -5.64 7.45
CA LEU A 65 -19.35 -5.95 6.94
C LEU A 65 -20.07 -7.04 7.75
N GLU A 66 -19.34 -7.72 8.62
CA GLU A 66 -19.89 -8.78 9.47
C GLU A 66 -20.34 -8.23 10.82
N PRO A 67 -21.50 -8.67 11.33
CA PRO A 67 -21.93 -8.32 12.69
C PRO A 67 -21.01 -8.97 13.72
N ARG A 68 -20.73 -8.26 14.82
CA ARG A 68 -19.94 -8.75 15.96
C ARG A 68 -20.61 -8.38 17.26
N GLU A 69 -20.25 -9.06 18.35
CA GLU A 69 -20.79 -8.73 19.67
C GLU A 69 -20.56 -7.24 20.00
N GLY A 70 -21.66 -6.52 20.25
CA GLY A 70 -21.63 -5.08 20.54
C GLY A 70 -21.37 -4.17 19.33
N ARG A 71 -21.24 -4.69 18.10
CA ARG A 71 -21.00 -3.89 16.89
C ARG A 71 -21.81 -4.41 15.70
N PRO A 72 -22.83 -3.66 15.23
CA PRO A 72 -23.57 -4.04 14.02
C PRO A 72 -22.65 -3.99 12.79
N ALA A 73 -23.01 -4.80 11.78
CA ALA A 73 -22.38 -4.76 10.46
C ALA A 73 -22.42 -3.34 9.89
N LEU A 74 -21.30 -2.87 9.33
CA LEU A 74 -21.26 -1.61 8.62
C LEU A 74 -21.91 -1.75 7.24
N SER A 75 -22.52 -0.67 6.75
CA SER A 75 -22.88 -0.58 5.33
C SER A 75 -21.63 -0.60 4.44
N SER A 76 -21.76 -0.98 3.17
CA SER A 76 -20.61 -1.01 2.23
C SER A 76 -19.87 0.33 2.16
N ARG A 77 -20.59 1.46 2.24
CA ARG A 77 -19.98 2.79 2.27
C ARG A 77 -19.16 3.03 3.54
N GLN A 78 -19.71 2.72 4.71
CA GLN A 78 -19.00 2.84 5.98
C GLN A 78 -17.79 1.91 6.06
N ALA A 79 -17.89 0.70 5.50
CA ALA A 79 -16.77 -0.24 5.41
C ALA A 79 -15.64 0.30 4.50
N VAL A 80 -15.97 0.92 3.36
CA VAL A 80 -15.00 1.60 2.48
C VAL A 80 -14.27 2.72 3.24
N ASP A 81 -15.00 3.57 3.95
CA ASP A 81 -14.43 4.71 4.68
C ASP A 81 -13.57 4.25 5.87
N ALA A 82 -13.97 3.19 6.55
CA ALA A 82 -13.18 2.57 7.62
C ALA A 82 -11.90 1.93 7.07
N LEU A 83 -11.96 1.21 5.94
CA LEU A 83 -10.80 0.61 5.29
C LEU A 83 -9.79 1.69 4.86
N ARG A 84 -10.26 2.79 4.26
CA ARG A 84 -9.42 3.95 3.91
C ARG A 84 -8.80 4.62 5.13
N SER A 85 -9.49 4.61 6.27
CA SER A 85 -8.94 5.13 7.53
C SER A 85 -7.80 4.26 8.05
N HIS A 86 -7.87 2.94 7.88
CA HIS A 86 -6.73 2.05 8.18
C HIS A 86 -5.52 2.30 7.27
N VAL A 87 -5.75 2.62 5.99
CA VAL A 87 -4.66 3.02 5.07
C VAL A 87 -4.01 4.34 5.53
N ARG A 88 -4.82 5.36 5.85
CA ARG A 88 -4.31 6.65 6.38
C ARG A 88 -3.53 6.49 7.69
N ALA A 89 -3.92 5.54 8.53
CA ALA A 89 -3.23 5.21 9.77
C ALA A 89 -1.97 4.36 9.56
N GLY A 90 -1.58 4.04 8.32
CA GLY A 90 -0.41 3.21 8.01
C GLY A 90 -0.58 1.72 8.33
N ARG A 91 -1.79 1.26 8.65
CA ARG A 91 -2.05 -0.14 9.03
C ARG A 91 -2.22 -1.07 7.83
N LEU A 92 -2.76 -0.55 6.73
CA LEU A 92 -3.00 -1.28 5.49
C LEU A 92 -2.31 -0.62 4.31
N ASP A 93 -1.94 -1.43 3.33
CA ASP A 93 -1.37 -0.96 2.06
C ASP A 93 -2.48 -0.40 1.17
N ALA A 94 -2.22 0.78 0.60
CA ALA A 94 -3.21 1.50 -0.21
C ALA A 94 -3.58 0.76 -1.49
N ASP A 95 -2.59 0.20 -2.21
CA ASP A 95 -2.82 -0.49 -3.48
C ASP A 95 -3.60 -1.79 -3.24
N ALA A 96 -3.28 -2.49 -2.14
CA ALA A 96 -3.99 -3.70 -1.73
C ALA A 96 -5.45 -3.41 -1.34
N ALA A 97 -5.69 -2.35 -0.56
CA ALA A 97 -7.03 -1.94 -0.18
C ALA A 97 -7.87 -1.53 -1.41
N ASP A 98 -7.30 -0.75 -2.33
CA ASP A 98 -7.97 -0.36 -3.57
C ASP A 98 -8.33 -1.56 -4.43
N ALA A 99 -7.42 -2.54 -4.57
CA ALA A 99 -7.69 -3.78 -5.31
C ALA A 99 -8.88 -4.57 -4.73
N VAL A 100 -8.97 -4.66 -3.39
CA VAL A 100 -10.09 -5.31 -2.70
C VAL A 100 -11.41 -4.58 -2.94
N LEU A 101 -11.41 -3.25 -2.84
CA LEU A 101 -12.63 -2.45 -3.04
C LEU A 101 -13.15 -2.55 -4.49
N VAL A 102 -12.24 -2.61 -5.46
CA VAL A 102 -12.59 -2.87 -6.87
C VAL A 102 -13.19 -4.26 -7.02
N ALA A 103 -12.54 -5.29 -6.47
CA ALA A 103 -13.02 -6.67 -6.56
C ALA A 103 -14.38 -6.88 -5.85
N ALA A 104 -14.64 -6.15 -4.77
CA ALA A 104 -15.90 -6.22 -4.02
C ALA A 104 -17.07 -5.47 -4.68
N GLY A 105 -16.90 -4.89 -5.87
CA GLY A 105 -17.93 -4.10 -6.56
C GLY A 105 -18.35 -2.84 -5.80
N SER A 106 -17.65 -2.49 -4.73
CA SER A 106 -17.99 -1.38 -3.82
C SER A 106 -17.39 -0.04 -4.27
N ALA A 107 -16.60 -0.06 -5.35
CA ALA A 107 -16.21 1.11 -6.09
C ALA A 107 -17.17 1.34 -7.27
N THR A 108 -18.24 2.12 -7.06
CA THR A 108 -18.94 2.75 -8.18
C THR A 108 -18.13 3.96 -8.64
N ARG A 109 -17.67 3.91 -9.90
CA ARG A 109 -16.72 4.81 -10.59
C ARG A 109 -15.24 4.49 -10.37
N ARG A 110 -14.64 4.10 -11.51
CA ARG A 110 -13.23 4.05 -11.92
C ARG A 110 -12.31 4.72 -10.89
N PRO A 111 -11.28 4.01 -10.34
CA PRO A 111 -10.20 4.74 -9.69
C PRO A 111 -9.80 5.83 -10.69
N VAL A 112 -9.76 7.09 -10.24
CA VAL A 112 -9.27 8.18 -11.08
C VAL A 112 -7.79 7.85 -11.30
N ALA A 113 -7.56 6.99 -12.27
CA ALA A 113 -6.28 6.60 -12.77
C ALA A 113 -5.69 7.89 -13.31
N GLY A 114 -4.64 8.35 -12.64
CA GLY A 114 -3.78 9.33 -13.24
C GLY A 114 -3.23 8.80 -14.57
N PRO A 115 -2.50 9.66 -15.29
CA PRO A 115 -1.78 9.28 -16.50
C PRO A 115 -1.07 7.92 -16.33
N ALA A 116 -1.19 7.03 -17.33
CA ALA A 116 -0.65 5.66 -17.32
C ALA A 116 -1.17 4.70 -16.23
N GLY A 117 -2.38 4.91 -15.70
CA GLY A 117 -2.95 3.98 -14.71
C GLY A 117 -2.43 4.19 -13.29
N LEU A 118 -1.77 5.32 -13.03
CA LEU A 118 -1.22 5.63 -11.73
C LEU A 118 -2.32 5.87 -10.70
N THR A 119 -2.16 5.34 -9.49
CA THR A 119 -3.04 5.67 -8.37
C THR A 119 -2.79 7.11 -7.90
N ARG A 120 -3.71 7.67 -7.10
CA ARG A 120 -3.50 9.01 -6.53
C ARG A 120 -2.20 9.11 -5.73
N ARG A 121 -1.83 8.05 -5.01
CA ARG A 121 -0.61 8.01 -4.21
C ARG A 121 0.63 7.93 -5.09
N GLU A 122 0.57 7.16 -6.16
CA GLU A 122 1.65 7.10 -7.15
C GLU A 122 1.84 8.43 -7.89
N VAL A 123 0.76 9.15 -8.21
CA VAL A 123 0.83 10.51 -8.78
C VAL A 123 1.50 11.49 -7.81
N GLU A 124 1.20 11.41 -6.51
CA GLU A 124 1.82 12.24 -5.49
C GLU A 124 3.33 11.95 -5.35
N VAL A 125 3.70 10.67 -5.29
CA VAL A 125 5.11 10.25 -5.29
C VAL A 125 5.81 10.71 -6.57
N LEU A 126 5.17 10.57 -7.74
CA LEU A 126 5.71 11.01 -9.03
C LEU A 126 5.97 12.52 -9.05
N ARG A 127 5.06 13.34 -8.49
CA ARG A 127 5.26 14.79 -8.35
C ARG A 127 6.44 15.12 -7.45
N LEU A 128 6.55 14.45 -6.30
CA LEU A 128 7.67 14.65 -5.37
C LEU A 128 9.01 14.31 -6.01
N ILE A 129 9.12 13.17 -6.70
CA ILE A 129 10.39 12.81 -7.35
C ILE A 129 10.73 13.72 -8.53
N ALA A 130 9.72 14.17 -9.29
CA ALA A 130 9.89 15.12 -10.37
C ALA A 130 10.32 16.51 -9.87
N GLY A 131 9.87 16.90 -8.67
CA GLY A 131 10.35 18.09 -7.94
C GLY A 131 11.67 17.90 -7.19
N GLY A 132 12.39 16.79 -7.39
CA GLY A 132 13.73 16.58 -6.82
C GLY A 132 13.78 15.90 -5.45
N ALA A 133 12.65 15.50 -4.84
CA ALA A 133 12.65 14.90 -3.51
C ALA A 133 13.37 13.53 -3.45
N THR A 134 14.37 13.39 -2.58
CA THR A 134 15.03 12.08 -2.35
C THR A 134 14.05 11.02 -1.85
N THR A 135 14.38 9.74 -1.98
CA THR A 135 13.52 8.64 -1.47
C THR A 135 13.18 8.79 0.02
N THR A 136 14.09 9.36 0.81
CA THR A 136 13.86 9.67 2.23
C THR A 136 12.85 10.81 2.40
N GLN A 137 12.96 11.88 1.61
CA GLN A 137 12.01 13.00 1.65
C GLN A 137 10.62 12.57 1.17
N VAL A 138 10.55 11.74 0.12
CA VAL A 138 9.30 11.11 -0.32
C VAL A 138 8.69 10.33 0.83
N ALA A 139 9.46 9.41 1.43
CA ALA A 139 9.00 8.59 2.54
C ALA A 139 8.42 9.42 3.69
N SER A 140 9.11 10.50 4.08
CA SER A 140 8.65 11.45 5.09
C SER A 140 7.35 12.16 4.67
N ALA A 141 7.31 12.73 3.46
CA ALA A 141 6.17 13.46 2.94
C ALA A 141 4.90 12.60 2.84
N ILE A 142 5.08 11.30 2.54
CA ILE A 142 3.99 10.35 2.37
C ILE A 142 3.81 9.37 3.56
N GLY A 143 4.46 9.60 4.69
CA GLY A 143 4.23 8.83 5.93
C GLY A 143 4.51 7.32 5.80
N VAL A 144 5.54 6.93 5.05
CA VAL A 144 5.95 5.53 4.88
C VAL A 144 7.44 5.34 5.14
N THR A 145 7.93 4.10 5.17
CA THR A 145 9.37 3.82 5.29
C THR A 145 10.11 4.11 3.98
N ARG A 146 11.43 4.37 4.06
CA ARG A 146 12.29 4.58 2.87
C ARG A 146 12.18 3.43 1.86
N ARG A 147 12.09 2.19 2.35
CA ARG A 147 11.93 1.00 1.51
C ARG A 147 10.58 0.97 0.79
N THR A 148 9.50 1.31 1.48
CA THR A 148 8.16 1.43 0.87
C THR A 148 8.12 2.53 -0.18
N ALA A 149 8.75 3.68 0.08
CA ALA A 149 8.89 4.75 -0.92
C ALA A 149 9.67 4.27 -2.16
N GLY A 150 10.74 3.49 -1.99
CA GLY A 150 11.46 2.84 -3.09
C GLY A 150 10.56 1.93 -3.94
N THR A 151 9.76 1.08 -3.29
CA THR A 151 8.78 0.22 -4.00
C THR A 151 7.73 1.03 -4.77
N HIS A 152 7.26 2.16 -4.22
CA HIS A 152 6.36 3.05 -4.97
C HIS A 152 7.03 3.60 -6.24
N ILE A 153 8.29 4.03 -6.14
CA ILE A 153 9.06 4.56 -7.29
C ILE A 153 9.24 3.48 -8.37
N GLU A 154 9.60 2.25 -8.00
CA GLU A 154 9.74 1.13 -8.94
C GLU A 154 8.44 0.83 -9.69
N ARG A 155 7.30 0.83 -8.99
CA ARG A 155 5.97 0.62 -9.61
C ARG A 155 5.60 1.75 -10.56
N ILE A 156 5.90 3.00 -10.18
CA ILE A 156 5.70 4.16 -11.05
C ILE A 156 6.52 4.01 -12.32
N TYR A 157 7.78 3.60 -12.22
CA TYR A 157 8.64 3.35 -13.38
C TYR A 157 8.04 2.27 -14.30
N ALA A 158 7.61 1.14 -13.74
CA ALA A 158 6.95 0.10 -14.50
C ALA A 158 5.66 0.57 -15.20
N LYS A 159 4.82 1.36 -14.52
CA LYS A 159 3.54 1.86 -15.07
C LYS A 159 3.72 2.96 -16.11
N THR A 160 4.70 3.84 -15.92
CA THR A 160 4.98 4.98 -16.82
C THR A 160 5.89 4.64 -17.98
N GLY A 161 6.55 3.47 -17.95
CA GLY A 161 7.62 3.10 -18.88
C GLY A 161 8.92 3.86 -18.64
N ALA A 162 9.05 4.58 -17.52
CA ALA A 162 10.27 5.28 -17.16
C ALA A 162 11.34 4.27 -16.68
N SER A 163 12.57 4.42 -17.15
CA SER A 163 13.73 3.62 -16.70
C SER A 163 14.58 4.36 -15.67
N SER A 164 14.35 5.65 -15.50
CA SER A 164 15.12 6.54 -14.64
C SER A 164 14.26 7.67 -14.08
N ARG A 165 14.81 8.34 -13.07
CA ARG A 165 14.21 9.53 -12.47
C ARG A 165 13.96 10.62 -13.51
N SER A 166 14.94 10.88 -14.38
CA SER A 166 14.86 11.87 -15.44
C SER A 166 13.72 11.57 -16.41
N THR A 167 13.56 10.30 -16.82
CA THR A 167 12.45 9.88 -17.69
C THR A 167 11.09 9.94 -17.00
N ALA A 168 11.02 9.69 -15.69
CA ALA A 168 9.79 9.85 -14.93
C ALA A 168 9.39 11.33 -14.78
N THR A 169 10.36 12.24 -14.57
CA THR A 169 10.12 13.70 -14.59
C THR A 169 9.57 14.15 -15.94
N LEU A 170 10.16 13.68 -17.04
CA LEU A 170 9.65 13.98 -18.40
C LEU A 170 8.22 13.49 -18.61
N PHE A 171 7.91 12.28 -18.12
CA PHE A 171 6.55 11.76 -18.15
C PHE A 171 5.60 12.68 -17.36
N ALA A 172 5.96 13.09 -16.14
CA ALA A 172 5.14 13.95 -15.30
C ALA A 172 4.86 15.33 -15.95
N LEU A 173 5.87 15.90 -16.62
CA LEU A 173 5.74 17.13 -17.41
C LEU A 173 4.73 16.96 -18.56
N ARG A 174 4.91 15.94 -19.41
CA ARG A 174 4.02 15.67 -20.55
C ARG A 174 2.59 15.42 -20.12
N ALA A 175 2.43 14.80 -18.96
CA ALA A 175 1.14 14.48 -18.40
C ALA A 175 0.48 15.64 -17.63
N GLY A 176 1.10 16.84 -17.63
CA GLY A 176 0.56 18.04 -16.98
C GLY A 176 0.49 17.94 -15.46
N LEU A 177 1.32 17.10 -14.84
CA LEU A 177 1.26 16.83 -13.40
C LEU A 177 2.05 17.82 -12.54
N LEU A 178 2.89 18.65 -13.17
CA LEU A 178 3.73 19.65 -12.51
C LEU A 178 3.09 21.04 -12.64
N GLY A 179 2.91 21.74 -11.51
CA GLY A 179 2.38 23.10 -11.45
C GLY A 179 3.48 24.17 -11.35
N PRO A 180 3.15 25.47 -11.50
CA PRO A 180 4.09 26.56 -11.25
C PRO A 180 4.45 26.59 -9.76
N GLY A 181 5.62 26.07 -9.41
CA GLY A 181 6.08 25.90 -8.02
C GLY A 181 6.88 24.62 -7.77
N THR A 182 6.87 23.66 -8.71
CA THR A 182 7.82 22.53 -8.68
C THR A 182 9.20 23.01 -9.08
N VAL A 183 10.00 23.41 -8.09
CA VAL A 183 11.41 23.76 -8.29
C VAL A 183 12.11 22.51 -8.83
N VAL A 184 12.46 22.53 -10.11
CA VAL A 184 13.35 21.52 -10.70
C VAL A 184 14.72 21.80 -10.10
N GLY A 185 15.04 21.11 -9.00
CA GLY A 185 16.34 21.23 -8.35
C GLY A 185 17.44 20.84 -9.34
N THR A 186 18.08 21.84 -9.95
CA THR A 186 19.41 21.71 -10.52
C THR A 186 20.33 21.31 -9.38
N GLY A 187 20.97 20.15 -9.49
CA GLY A 187 21.81 19.59 -8.44
C GLY A 187 22.88 20.58 -8.00
N THR A 188 22.79 21.02 -6.75
CA THR A 188 23.91 21.60 -6.03
C THR A 188 23.95 20.89 -4.68
N GLN A 189 24.82 19.90 -4.57
CA GLN A 189 25.23 19.32 -3.30
C GLN A 189 26.10 20.37 -2.60
N PRO A 190 25.77 20.87 -1.39
CA PRO A 190 26.72 21.68 -0.64
C PRO A 190 27.90 20.81 -0.18
N PRO A 191 29.13 21.36 -0.12
CA PRO A 191 30.29 20.60 0.34
C PRO A 191 30.10 20.21 1.80
N GLU A 192 30.34 18.93 2.11
CA GLU A 192 30.46 18.44 3.48
C GLU A 192 31.66 19.11 4.14
N ALA A 193 31.45 19.62 5.35
CA ALA A 193 32.47 20.15 6.25
C ALA A 193 32.82 19.09 7.31
#